data_AF-A0A8J3CI42-F1
#
_entry.id   AF-A0A8J3CI42-F1
#
_cell.length_a   1.000
_cell.length_b   1.000
_cell.length_c   1.000
_cell.angle_alpha   90.00
_cell.angle_beta   90.00
_cell.angle_gamma   90.00
#
_symmetry.space_group_name_H-M   'P 1'
#
loop_
_entity.id
_entity.type
_entity.pdbx_description
1 polymer ?
#
loop_
_entity_poly.entity_id
_entity_poly.type
_entity_poly.pdbx_seq_one_letter_code
_entity_poly.pdbx_strand_id
1 'polypeptide(L)'
;MDEFLKPLVDAEQLAAARYADVVMPHWHDNRVVLIGDAAHAMSPQLEQGANMGLMDAYELVRQLMSQPSVPDALSQYSTARKHHLRYYQWASRWLTPLFQSYRTAAPWLRDRLMNSGNQLPMVRRFGADTLVGVKQGWLRANMDLGEIDSLW
;
A
#
# COMPACT_ATOMS: atom_id res chain seq x y z
N MET A 1 -4.05 25.99 -18.41
CA MET A 1 -3.84 25.70 -16.98
C MET A 1 -4.11 26.95 -16.15
N ASP A 2 -3.52 28.09 -16.50
CA ASP A 2 -3.69 29.37 -15.78
C ASP A 2 -5.13 29.89 -15.70
N GLU A 3 -5.97 29.61 -16.70
CA GLU A 3 -7.37 30.03 -16.71
C GLU A 3 -8.23 29.26 -15.68
N PHE A 4 -7.88 28.01 -15.38
CA PHE A 4 -8.56 27.19 -14.36
C PHE A 4 -8.12 27.53 -12.93
N LEU A 5 -6.92 28.11 -12.77
CA LEU A 5 -6.36 28.46 -11.46
C LEU A 5 -6.65 29.91 -11.08
N LYS A 6 -6.97 30.79 -12.03
CA LYS A 6 -7.36 32.20 -11.81
C LYS A 6 -8.41 32.42 -10.70
N PRO A 7 -9.44 31.56 -10.54
CA PRO A 7 -10.43 31.71 -9.48
C PRO A 7 -9.94 31.31 -8.08
N LEU A 8 -8.83 30.58 -7.98
CA LEU A 8 -8.26 30.07 -6.73
C LEU A 8 -7.36 31.14 -6.11
N VAL A 9 -7.95 31.99 -5.27
CA VAL A 9 -7.30 33.10 -4.55
C VAL A 9 -7.08 32.79 -3.07
N ASP A 10 -7.74 31.75 -2.53
CA ASP A 10 -7.65 31.34 -1.13
C ASP A 10 -7.45 29.81 -1.02
N ALA A 11 -6.73 29.38 0.03
CA ALA A 11 -6.55 27.98 0.37
C ALA A 11 -7.85 27.27 0.74
N GLU A 12 -8.86 27.99 1.25
CA GLU A 12 -10.20 27.45 1.55
C GLU A 12 -10.94 26.97 0.29
N GLN A 13 -10.55 27.46 -0.89
CA GLN A 13 -11.10 27.01 -2.17
C GLN A 13 -10.49 25.68 -2.62
N LEU A 14 -9.47 25.17 -1.92
CA LEU A 14 -8.87 23.87 -2.17
C LEU A 14 -9.46 22.82 -1.23
N ALA A 15 -9.77 21.64 -1.79
CA ALA A 15 -10.10 20.48 -0.98
C ALA A 15 -8.85 20.03 -0.20
N ALA A 16 -8.87 20.20 1.12
CA ALA A 16 -7.77 19.76 1.98
C ALA A 16 -7.68 18.22 1.99
N ALA A 17 -6.62 17.68 1.40
CA ALA A 17 -6.30 16.27 1.53
C ALA A 17 -5.80 15.98 2.95
N ARG A 18 -6.51 15.11 3.67
CA ARG A 18 -6.08 14.60 4.97
C ARG A 18 -5.60 13.17 4.80
N TYR A 19 -4.40 12.91 5.29
CA TYR A 19 -3.80 11.58 5.28
C TYR A 19 -3.80 11.02 6.69
N ALA A 20 -4.13 9.73 6.80
CA ALA A 20 -4.03 8.96 8.03
C ALA A 20 -2.98 7.85 7.83
N ASP A 21 -2.34 7.47 8.92
CA ASP A 21 -1.46 6.32 8.98
C ASP A 21 -2.00 5.37 10.05
N VAL A 22 -2.68 4.33 9.59
CA VAL A 22 -3.41 3.37 10.43
C VAL A 22 -2.63 2.07 10.47
N VAL A 23 -2.32 1.59 11.68
CA VAL A 23 -1.69 0.28 11.88
C VAL A 23 -2.47 -0.49 12.93
N MET A 24 -2.96 -1.66 12.54
CA MET A 24 -3.70 -2.55 13.42
C MET A 24 -2.81 -3.71 13.88
N PRO A 25 -2.74 -4.03 15.19
CA PRO A 25 -2.06 -5.22 15.68
C PRO A 25 -2.84 -6.50 15.33
N HIS A 26 -4.18 -6.39 15.24
CA HIS A 26 -5.12 -7.43 14.87
C HIS A 26 -6.17 -6.84 13.91
N TRP A 27 -6.43 -7.51 12.78
CA TRP A 27 -7.38 -7.02 11.76
C TRP A 27 -8.80 -7.54 11.92
N HIS A 28 -9.03 -8.37 12.93
CA HIS A 28 -10.33 -8.96 13.20
C HIS A 28 -10.54 -9.13 14.69
N ASP A 29 -11.82 -9.15 15.07
CA ASP A 29 -12.29 -9.56 16.38
C ASP A 29 -13.62 -10.29 16.21
N ASN A 30 -13.69 -11.53 16.71
CA ASN A 30 -14.84 -12.43 16.59
C ASN A 30 -15.34 -12.60 15.14
N ARG A 31 -16.39 -11.87 14.75
CA ARG A 31 -17.03 -11.93 13.41
C ARG A 31 -16.89 -10.62 12.64
N VAL A 32 -16.05 -9.70 13.12
CA VAL A 32 -15.79 -8.42 12.50
C VAL A 32 -14.36 -8.42 11.97
N VAL A 33 -14.18 -7.96 10.74
CA VAL A 33 -12.87 -7.81 10.09
C VAL A 33 -12.79 -6.43 9.47
N LEU A 34 -11.63 -5.79 9.60
CA LEU A 34 -11.32 -4.51 8.95
C LEU A 34 -10.45 -4.79 7.73
N ILE A 35 -10.77 -4.13 6.62
CA ILE A 35 -10.01 -4.20 5.37
C ILE A 35 -9.81 -2.78 4.79
N GLY A 36 -8.88 -2.65 3.85
CA GLY A 36 -8.59 -1.37 3.19
C GLY A 36 -8.12 -0.29 4.16
N ASP A 37 -8.45 0.96 3.89
CA ASP A 37 -7.99 2.11 4.69
C ASP A 37 -8.38 2.03 6.17
N ALA A 38 -9.51 1.38 6.50
CA ALA A 38 -9.91 1.16 7.89
C ALA A 38 -8.92 0.26 8.67
N ALA A 39 -8.20 -0.61 7.98
CA ALA A 39 -7.21 -1.52 8.56
C ALA A 39 -5.77 -1.03 8.42
N HIS A 40 -5.46 -0.31 7.34
CA HIS A 40 -4.07 -0.03 6.96
C HIS A 40 -3.88 1.23 6.11
N ALA A 41 -4.72 2.27 6.27
CA ALA A 41 -4.50 3.56 5.62
C ALA A 41 -3.04 4.00 5.70
N MET A 42 -2.48 4.38 4.57
CA MET A 42 -1.08 4.74 4.43
C MET A 42 -0.94 5.96 3.54
N SER A 43 0.20 6.63 3.67
CA SER A 43 0.50 7.80 2.85
C SER A 43 0.56 7.42 1.35
N PRO A 44 0.09 8.28 0.43
CA PRO A 44 -0.25 7.87 -0.94
C PRO A 44 0.97 7.67 -1.87
N GLN A 45 2.21 7.75 -1.39
CA GLN A 45 3.42 7.79 -2.24
C GLN A 45 3.61 6.56 -3.14
N LEU A 46 3.00 5.43 -2.79
CA LEU A 46 3.07 4.21 -3.60
C LEU A 46 1.80 3.95 -4.42
N GLU A 47 0.75 4.76 -4.21
CA GLU A 47 -0.57 4.60 -4.84
C GLU A 47 -1.20 3.21 -4.65
N GLN A 48 -0.88 2.54 -3.53
CA GLN A 48 -1.30 1.15 -3.28
C GLN A 48 -2.56 0.99 -2.42
N GLY A 49 -3.16 2.05 -1.90
CA GLY A 49 -4.30 1.93 -0.97
C GLY A 49 -5.45 1.10 -1.55
N ALA A 50 -5.89 1.44 -2.77
CA ALA A 50 -6.93 0.71 -3.48
C ALA A 50 -6.51 -0.74 -3.78
N ASN A 51 -5.30 -0.95 -4.29
CA ASN A 51 -4.77 -2.29 -4.58
C ASN A 51 -4.75 -3.17 -3.33
N MET A 52 -4.30 -2.63 -2.20
CA MET A 52 -4.25 -3.36 -0.93
C MET A 52 -5.66 -3.71 -0.43
N GLY A 53 -6.63 -2.81 -0.55
CA GLY A 53 -8.02 -3.08 -0.22
C GLY A 53 -8.63 -4.19 -1.08
N LEU A 54 -8.38 -4.19 -2.39
CA LEU A 54 -8.84 -5.24 -3.29
C LEU A 54 -8.23 -6.60 -2.94
N MET A 55 -6.93 -6.64 -2.66
CA MET A 55 -6.27 -7.88 -2.29
C MET A 55 -6.67 -8.37 -0.88
N ASP A 56 -7.10 -7.48 0.02
CA ASP A 56 -7.72 -7.90 1.28
C ASP A 56 -9.03 -8.62 1.02
N ALA A 57 -9.90 -8.05 0.17
CA ALA A 57 -11.18 -8.65 -0.16
C ALA A 57 -10.97 -10.04 -0.81
N TYR A 58 -10.03 -10.14 -1.74
CA TYR A 58 -9.64 -11.42 -2.35
C TYR A 58 -9.20 -12.45 -1.31
N GLU A 59 -8.20 -12.11 -0.47
CA GLU A 59 -7.67 -13.07 0.50
C GLU A 59 -8.72 -13.44 1.55
N LEU A 60 -9.56 -12.49 1.96
CA LEU A 60 -10.66 -12.73 2.89
C LEU A 60 -11.65 -13.75 2.31
N VAL A 61 -12.10 -13.57 1.07
CA VAL A 61 -12.99 -14.51 0.39
C VAL A 61 -12.33 -15.89 0.27
N ARG A 62 -11.06 -15.94 -0.15
CA ARG A 62 -10.29 -17.19 -0.29
C ARG A 62 -10.25 -17.99 1.02
N GLN A 63 -9.96 -17.32 2.14
CA GLN A 63 -9.91 -17.97 3.44
C GLN A 63 -11.30 -18.35 3.97
N LEU A 64 -12.33 -17.52 3.73
CA LEU A 64 -13.70 -17.87 4.10
C LEU A 64 -14.22 -19.13 3.36
N MET A 65 -13.77 -19.35 2.12
CA MET A 65 -14.15 -20.52 1.33
C MET A 65 -13.33 -21.77 1.68
N SER A 66 -12.10 -21.60 2.19
CA SER A 66 -11.15 -22.70 2.38
C SER A 66 -11.05 -23.21 3.82
N GLN A 67 -11.43 -22.39 4.81
CA GLN A 67 -11.32 -22.74 6.23
C GLN A 67 -12.63 -23.32 6.78
N PRO A 68 -12.57 -24.22 7.78
CA PRO A 68 -13.76 -24.90 8.32
C PRO A 68 -14.66 -24.00 9.16
N SER A 69 -14.18 -22.82 9.58
CA SER A 69 -14.94 -21.87 10.39
C SER A 69 -14.57 -20.42 10.10
N VAL A 70 -15.47 -19.49 10.41
CA VAL A 70 -15.22 -18.04 10.27
C VAL A 70 -14.03 -17.58 11.15
N PRO A 71 -13.90 -17.98 12.43
CA PRO A 71 -12.72 -17.64 13.22
C PRO A 71 -11.40 -18.12 12.59
N ASP A 72 -11.37 -19.34 12.06
CA ASP A 72 -10.17 -19.87 11.39
C ASP A 72 -9.86 -19.08 10.11
N ALA A 73 -10.88 -18.76 9.32
CA ALA A 73 -10.75 -17.92 8.12
C ALA A 73 -10.14 -16.55 8.43
N LEU A 74 -10.64 -15.85 9.45
CA LEU A 74 -10.18 -14.51 9.80
C LEU A 74 -8.75 -14.52 10.39
N SER A 75 -8.40 -15.57 11.14
CA SER A 75 -7.04 -15.79 11.64
C SER A 75 -6.05 -16.03 10.50
N GLN A 76 -6.42 -16.87 9.53
CA GLN A 76 -5.60 -17.17 8.36
C GLN A 76 -5.47 -15.97 7.42
N TYR A 77 -6.56 -15.22 7.19
CA TYR A 77 -6.54 -13.95 6.49
C TYR A 77 -5.54 -12.98 7.12
N SER A 78 -5.63 -12.80 8.45
CA SER A 78 -4.71 -11.92 9.18
C SER A 78 -3.26 -12.36 9.00
N THR A 79 -2.99 -13.66 9.11
CA THR A 79 -1.64 -14.21 8.94
C THR A 79 -1.10 -13.99 7.53
N ALA A 80 -1.91 -14.24 6.50
CA ALA A 80 -1.53 -14.10 5.10
C ALA A 80 -1.23 -12.64 4.73
N ARG A 81 -2.03 -11.69 5.19
CA ARG A 81 -1.87 -10.26 4.87
C ARG A 81 -0.76 -9.56 5.65
N LYS A 82 -0.31 -10.13 6.77
CA LYS A 82 0.59 -9.45 7.71
C LYS A 82 1.90 -8.96 7.10
N HIS A 83 2.63 -9.84 6.43
CA HIS A 83 3.94 -9.48 5.88
C HIS A 83 3.81 -8.53 4.70
N HIS A 84 2.78 -8.76 3.88
CA HIS A 84 2.46 -7.94 2.74
C HIS A 84 2.16 -6.49 3.15
N LEU A 85 1.17 -6.27 4.02
CA LEU A 85 0.77 -4.93 4.45
C LEU A 85 1.90 -4.20 5.19
N ARG A 86 2.64 -4.90 6.06
CA ARG A 86 3.78 -4.30 6.78
C ARG A 86 4.86 -3.75 5.85
N TYR A 87 5.10 -4.42 4.72
CA TYR A 87 6.07 -3.95 3.74
C TYR A 87 5.62 -2.63 3.12
N TYR A 88 4.38 -2.55 2.63
CA TYR A 88 3.86 -1.34 1.98
C TYR A 88 3.71 -0.16 2.95
N GLN A 89 3.26 -0.42 4.17
CA GLN A 89 3.21 0.62 5.22
C GLN A 89 4.61 1.16 5.55
N TRP A 90 5.60 0.27 5.70
CA TRP A 90 6.97 0.71 5.93
C TRP A 90 7.52 1.49 4.74
N ALA A 91 7.34 0.99 3.52
CA ALA A 91 7.84 1.63 2.31
C ALA A 91 7.20 3.02 2.11
N SER A 92 5.89 3.14 2.31
CA SER A 92 5.18 4.42 2.28
C SER A 92 5.73 5.40 3.33
N ARG A 93 5.92 4.98 4.59
CA ARG A 93 6.50 5.81 5.65
C ARG A 93 7.92 6.30 5.31
N TRP A 94 8.75 5.44 4.73
CA TRP A 94 10.11 5.81 4.36
C TRP A 94 10.20 6.73 3.16
N LEU A 95 9.27 6.60 2.21
CA LEU A 95 9.21 7.49 1.05
C LEU A 95 8.61 8.85 1.41
N THR A 96 7.73 8.93 2.41
CA THR A 96 7.02 10.15 2.78
C THR A 96 7.95 11.36 3.00
N PRO A 97 9.05 11.28 3.79
CA PRO A 97 9.98 12.40 3.95
C PRO A 97 10.69 12.83 2.65
N LEU A 98 10.86 11.95 1.67
CA LEU A 98 11.51 12.30 0.41
C LEU A 98 10.61 13.14 -0.51
N PHE A 99 9.30 13.11 -0.29
CA PHE A 99 8.32 13.80 -1.13
C PHE A 99 7.56 14.91 -0.40
N GLN A 100 7.43 14.84 0.93
CA GLN A 100 6.66 15.83 1.72
C GLN A 100 7.52 16.71 2.64
N SER A 101 8.85 16.53 2.68
CA SER A 101 9.72 17.35 3.53
C SER A 101 10.02 18.71 2.88
N TYR A 102 9.87 19.78 3.65
CA TYR A 102 10.30 21.14 3.30
C TYR A 102 11.83 21.34 3.37
N ARG A 103 12.62 20.27 3.54
CA ARG A 103 14.08 20.34 3.66
C ARG A 103 14.75 20.33 2.28
N THR A 104 15.67 21.26 2.04
CA THR A 104 16.34 21.47 0.75
C THR A 104 17.35 20.38 0.34
N ALA A 105 17.94 19.66 1.30
CA ALA A 105 18.95 18.64 1.01
C ALA A 105 18.37 17.26 0.63
N ALA A 106 17.15 16.95 1.07
CA ALA A 106 16.51 15.65 0.82
C ALA A 106 16.15 15.43 -0.67
N PRO A 107 15.62 16.43 -1.41
CA PRO A 107 15.38 16.32 -2.85
C PRO A 107 16.65 16.04 -3.64
N TRP A 108 17.76 16.72 -3.34
CA TRP A 108 19.02 16.51 -4.04
C TRP A 108 19.54 15.07 -3.90
N LEU A 109 19.51 14.53 -2.68
CA LEU A 109 19.91 13.15 -2.41
C LEU A 109 18.97 12.15 -3.07
N ARG A 110 17.65 12.38 -2.98
CA ARG A 110 16.61 11.59 -3.65
C ARG A 110 16.88 11.53 -5.15
N ASP A 111 17.05 12.67 -5.79
CA ASP A 111 17.21 12.77 -7.24
C ASP A 111 18.48 12.06 -7.70
N ARG A 112 19.58 12.17 -6.95
CA ARG A 112 20.83 11.49 -7.26
C ARG A 112 20.74 9.97 -7.09
N LEU A 113 20.12 9.50 -6.00
CA LEU A 113 19.96 8.07 -5.72
C LEU A 113 18.94 7.41 -6.65
N MET A 114 17.81 8.04 -6.90
CA MET A 114 16.77 7.48 -7.78
C MET A 114 17.24 7.46 -9.23
N ASN A 115 17.88 8.53 -9.72
CA ASN A 115 18.34 8.59 -11.11
C ASN A 115 19.45 7.56 -11.40
N SER A 116 20.42 7.39 -10.49
CA SER A 116 21.48 6.40 -10.66
C SER A 116 21.02 4.97 -10.32
N GLY A 117 20.19 4.81 -9.28
CA GLY A 117 19.70 3.51 -8.83
C GLY A 117 18.76 2.84 -9.82
N ASN A 118 17.88 3.61 -10.48
CA ASN A 118 16.95 3.08 -11.48
C ASN A 118 17.62 2.58 -12.76
N GLN A 119 18.94 2.74 -12.92
CA GLN A 119 19.67 2.14 -14.04
C GLN A 119 20.07 0.69 -13.75
N LEU A 120 20.07 0.28 -12.48
CA LEU A 120 20.39 -1.09 -12.09
C LEU A 120 19.16 -2.02 -12.30
N PRO A 121 19.29 -3.11 -13.07
CA PRO A 121 18.16 -3.99 -13.39
C PRO A 121 17.44 -4.55 -12.15
N MET A 122 18.19 -4.85 -11.09
CA MET A 122 17.64 -5.34 -9.83
C MET A 122 16.75 -4.30 -9.14
N VAL A 123 17.17 -3.03 -9.14
CA VAL A 123 16.40 -1.93 -8.54
C VAL A 123 15.14 -1.66 -9.35
N ARG A 124 15.22 -1.68 -10.68
CA ARG A 124 14.05 -1.57 -11.56
C ARG A 124 13.04 -2.67 -11.31
N ARG A 125 13.49 -3.92 -11.24
CA ARG A 125 12.62 -5.08 -10.97
C ARG A 125 11.98 -4.97 -9.60
N PHE A 126 12.77 -4.64 -8.57
CA PHE A 126 12.25 -4.42 -7.23
C PHE A 126 11.18 -3.33 -7.19
N GLY A 127 11.44 -2.19 -7.83
CA GLY A 127 10.48 -1.08 -7.95
C GLY A 127 9.21 -1.50 -8.70
N ALA A 128 9.34 -2.20 -9.83
CA ALA A 128 8.20 -2.70 -10.59
C ALA A 128 7.35 -3.69 -9.77
N ASP A 129 7.97 -4.68 -9.12
CA ASP A 129 7.27 -5.63 -8.25
C ASP A 129 6.51 -4.90 -7.11
N THR A 130 7.09 -3.82 -6.59
CA THR A 130 6.47 -2.98 -5.56
C THR A 130 5.25 -2.27 -6.12
N LEU A 131 5.37 -1.62 -7.28
CA LEU A 131 4.30 -0.86 -7.92
C LEU A 131 3.13 -1.75 -8.36
N VAL A 132 3.43 -2.98 -8.81
CA VAL A 132 2.41 -3.97 -9.21
C VAL A 132 1.73 -4.61 -8.01
N GLY A 133 2.27 -4.47 -6.78
CA GLY A 133 1.60 -4.97 -5.58
C GLY A 133 1.92 -6.41 -5.20
N VAL A 134 2.94 -7.03 -5.80
CA VAL A 134 3.21 -8.49 -5.65
C VAL A 134 4.23 -8.82 -4.55
N LYS A 135 4.75 -7.80 -3.85
CA LYS A 135 5.73 -7.97 -2.77
C LYS A 135 5.07 -8.47 -1.49
N GLN A 136 5.43 -9.66 -1.04
CA GLN A 136 5.00 -10.16 0.28
C GLN A 136 5.99 -9.82 1.41
N GLY A 137 7.02 -9.01 1.12
CA GLY A 137 8.06 -8.59 2.05
C GLY A 137 9.30 -8.08 1.32
N TRP A 138 10.35 -7.76 2.08
CA TRP A 138 11.61 -7.21 1.54
C TRP A 138 12.37 -8.18 0.62
N LEU A 139 12.26 -9.49 0.90
CA LEU A 139 13.05 -10.53 0.22
C LEU A 139 12.21 -11.42 -0.71
N ARG A 140 10.87 -11.34 -0.67
CA ARG A 140 9.97 -12.20 -1.45
C ARG A 140 9.00 -11.34 -2.28
N ALA A 141 9.04 -11.53 -3.59
CA ALA A 141 7.96 -11.15 -4.51
C ALA A 141 7.45 -12.47 -5.09
N ASN A 142 6.30 -12.95 -4.65
CA ASN A 142 5.64 -14.17 -5.15
C ASN A 142 4.20 -14.19 -4.60
N MET A 143 3.43 -13.14 -4.89
CA MET A 143 1.98 -13.31 -4.85
C MET A 143 1.62 -14.10 -6.10
N ASP A 144 1.17 -15.34 -5.91
CA ASP A 144 0.70 -16.18 -7.01
C ASP A 144 -0.67 -15.66 -7.47
N LEU A 145 -0.69 -14.97 -8.61
CA LEU A 145 -1.92 -14.45 -9.21
C LEU A 145 -2.67 -15.53 -10.00
N GLY A 146 -2.06 -16.71 -10.23
CA GLY A 146 -2.68 -17.81 -10.97
C GLY A 146 -3.88 -18.45 -10.25
N GLU A 147 -4.01 -18.25 -8.93
CA GLU A 147 -5.19 -18.64 -8.15
C GLU A 147 -6.40 -17.70 -8.34
N ILE A 148 -6.26 -16.56 -9.02
CA ILE A 148 -7.40 -15.65 -9.27
C ILE A 148 -8.34 -16.26 -10.32
N ASP A 149 -7.80 -16.96 -11.31
CA ASP A 149 -8.56 -17.52 -12.43
C ASP A 149 -9.45 -18.71 -12.02
N SER A 150 -9.26 -19.30 -10.83
CA SER A 150 -10.02 -20.47 -10.35
C SER A 150 -11.25 -20.12 -9.50
N LEU A 151 -11.48 -18.84 -9.20
CA LEU A 151 -12.58 -18.36 -8.34
C LEU A 151 -13.75 -17.72 -9.11
N TRP A 152 -13.69 -17.72 -10.45
CA TRP A 152 -14.73 -17.23 -11.36
C TRP A 152 -15.09 -18.31 -12.39
#